data_AF-A0A530AM85-F1
#
_entry.id   AF-A0A530AM85-F1
#
_cell.length_a   1.000
_cell.length_b   1.000
_cell.length_c   1.000
_cell.angle_alpha   90.00
_cell.angle_beta   90.00
_cell.angle_gamma   90.00
#
_symmetry.space_group_name_H-M   'P 1'
#
loop_
_entity.id
_entity.type
_entity.pdbx_description
1 polymer ?
#
loop_
_entity_poly.entity_id
_entity_poly.type
_entity_poly.pdbx_seq_one_letter_code
_entity_poly.pdbx_strand_id
1 'polypeptide(L)'
;VPCFELFDQQSDDYRKKTIGNAKVKVAIEAGIRQGWDHLIGTDGIFVGMHGFGASGSIEQLYPHFGITAEAAAKAVETRLHG
;
A
#
# COMPACT_ATOMS: atom_id res chain seq x y z
N VAL A 1 -2.79 -1.38 8.15
CA VAL A 1 -2.69 -0.64 9.44
C VAL A 1 -4.09 -0.18 9.78
N PRO A 2 -4.73 -0.68 10.85
CA PRO A 2 -6.17 -0.47 11.05
C PRO A 2 -6.55 0.95 11.48
N CYS A 3 -5.63 1.71 12.06
CA CYS A 3 -5.80 3.12 12.42
C CYS A 3 -4.43 3.78 12.45
N PHE A 4 -4.24 4.85 11.68
CA PHE A 4 -2.96 5.56 11.65
C PHE A 4 -2.72 6.34 12.94
N GLU A 5 -3.75 7.01 13.46
CA GLU A 5 -3.66 7.86 14.65
C GLU A 5 -3.21 7.06 15.88
N LEU A 6 -3.78 5.87 16.08
CA LEU A 6 -3.39 4.98 17.17
C LEU A 6 -2.00 4.37 16.94
N PHE A 7 -1.63 4.07 15.69
CA PHE A 7 -0.30 3.54 15.37
C PHE A 7 0.80 4.60 15.57
N ASP A 8 0.51 5.87 15.28
CA ASP A 8 1.46 6.97 15.44
C ASP A 8 1.66 7.37 16.91
N GLN A 9 0.73 7.04 17.80
CA GLN A 9 0.90 7.18 19.25
C GLN A 9 1.81 6.10 19.87
N GLN A 10 2.15 5.04 19.13
CA GLN A 10 3.02 3.99 19.63
C GLN A 10 4.47 4.47 19.71
N SER A 11 5.27 3.82 20.56
CA SER A 11 6.70 4.15 20.67
C SER A 11 7.44 3.97 19.34
N ASP A 12 8.49 4.77 19.13
CA ASP A 12 9.34 4.67 17.93
C ASP A 12 9.88 3.26 17.71
N ASP A 13 10.28 2.58 18.79
CA ASP A 13 10.78 1.21 18.72
C ASP A 13 9.71 0.23 18.25
N TYR A 14 8.47 0.37 18.74
CA TYR A 14 7.35 -0.45 18.29
C TYR A 14 7.03 -0.21 16.80
N ARG A 15 6.98 1.07 16.39
CA ARG A 15 6.68 1.45 15.00
C ARG A 15 7.78 0.95 14.06
N LYS A 16 9.06 1.17 14.39
CA LYS A 16 10.22 0.69 13.61
C LYS A 16 10.24 -0.83 13.51
N LYS A 17 9.99 -1.54 14.62
CA LYS A 17 9.93 -3.00 14.65
C LYS A 17 8.78 -3.54 13.79
N THR A 18 7.62 -2.90 13.83
CA THR A 18 6.42 -3.32 13.09
C THR A 18 6.55 -3.06 11.60
N ILE A 19 7.04 -1.87 11.19
CA ILE A 19 7.25 -1.52 9.78
C ILE A 19 8.42 -2.33 9.19
N GLY A 20 9.46 -2.57 9.99
CA GLY A 20 10.67 -3.25 9.57
C GLY A 20 11.54 -2.43 8.62
N ASN A 21 12.56 -3.09 8.07
CA ASN A 21 13.63 -2.50 7.25
C ASN A 21 13.71 -3.09 5.84
N ALA A 22 12.59 -3.63 5.33
CA ALA A 22 12.53 -4.15 3.97
C ALA A 22 12.95 -3.08 2.95
N LYS A 23 13.72 -3.49 1.93
CA LYS A 23 14.18 -2.59 0.85
C LYS A 23 13.04 -1.98 0.04
N VAL A 24 11.93 -2.71 -0.07
CA VAL A 24 10.72 -2.28 -0.78
C VAL A 24 9.56 -2.44 0.20
N LYS A 25 8.78 -1.37 0.35
CA LYS A 25 7.56 -1.35 1.16
C LYS A 25 6.38 -1.09 0.25
N VAL A 26 5.28 -1.77 0.53
CA VAL A 26 4.04 -1.65 -0.24
C VAL A 26 2.87 -1.41 0.70
N ALA A 27 2.05 -0.42 0.38
CA ALA A 27 0.73 -0.26 0.98
C ALA A 27 -0.34 -0.67 -0.03
N ILE A 28 -1.37 -1.36 0.47
CA ILE A 28 -2.48 -1.87 -0.35
C ILE A 28 -3.78 -1.44 0.33
N GLU A 29 -4.54 -0.59 -0.34
CA GLU A 29 -5.83 -0.08 0.15
C GLU A 29 -6.72 0.33 -1.03
N ALA A 30 -8.00 -0.05 -0.99
CA ALA A 30 -9.00 0.38 -1.98
C ALA A 30 -9.45 1.84 -1.72
N GLY A 31 -8.47 2.74 -1.73
CA GLY A 31 -8.57 4.17 -1.49
C GLY A 31 -7.38 4.90 -2.11
N ILE A 32 -7.21 6.18 -1.78
CA ILE A 32 -6.10 6.98 -2.32
C ILE A 32 -4.83 6.82 -1.48
N ARG A 33 -3.66 7.15 -2.07
CA ARG A 33 -2.34 7.06 -1.43
C ARG A 33 -2.16 7.92 -0.19
N GLN A 34 -3.00 8.93 0.02
CA GLN A 34 -2.82 9.94 1.05
C GLN A 34 -2.59 9.31 2.44
N GLY A 35 -1.53 9.73 3.13
CA GLY A 35 -1.14 9.23 4.45
C GLY A 35 -0.17 8.05 4.43
N TRP A 36 -0.19 7.20 3.41
CA TRP A 36 0.64 5.99 3.36
C TRP A 36 2.14 6.27 3.29
N ASP A 37 2.55 7.38 2.68
CA ASP A 37 3.96 7.77 2.53
C ASP A 37 4.69 7.88 3.87
N HIS A 38 3.98 8.11 4.98
CA HIS A 38 4.58 8.13 6.32
C HIS A 38 5.11 6.74 6.75
N LEU A 39 4.54 5.66 6.21
CA LEU A 39 4.88 4.29 6.55
C LEU A 39 5.77 3.63 5.50
N ILE A 40 5.41 3.80 4.22
CA ILE A 40 6.09 3.13 3.11
C ILE A 40 7.21 3.97 2.49
N GLY A 41 7.32 5.26 2.85
CA GLY A 41 8.24 6.20 2.23
C GLY A 41 7.70 6.77 0.92
N THR A 42 8.25 7.90 0.47
CA THR A 42 7.87 8.52 -0.82
C THR A 42 8.28 7.64 -2.01
N ASP A 43 9.30 6.79 -1.83
CA ASP A 43 9.78 5.82 -2.82
C ASP A 43 9.09 4.45 -2.74
N GLY A 44 8.13 4.30 -1.82
CA GLY A 44 7.31 3.10 -1.64
C GLY A 44 6.27 2.91 -2.75
N ILE A 45 5.79 1.68 -2.87
CA ILE A 45 4.75 1.29 -3.83
C ILE A 45 3.38 1.42 -3.17
N PHE A 46 2.42 1.99 -3.88
CA PHE A 46 1.02 2.03 -3.45
C PHE A 46 0.14 1.28 -4.46
N VAL A 47 -0.65 0.33 -3.98
CA VAL A 47 -1.67 -0.38 -4.76
C VAL A 47 -3.04 0.06 -4.25
N GLY A 48 -3.76 0.82 -5.07
CA GLY A 48 -5.04 1.39 -4.69
C GLY A 48 -5.65 2.23 -5.81
N MET A 49 -6.43 3.23 -5.44
CA MET A 49 -7.18 4.06 -6.39
C MET A 49 -6.45 5.37 -6.71
N HIS A 50 -6.46 5.76 -7.99
CA HIS A 50 -5.89 7.02 -8.50
C HIS A 50 -6.94 7.98 -9.07
N GLY A 51 -8.21 7.62 -8.97
CA GLY A 51 -9.34 8.38 -9.50
C GLY A 51 -10.66 7.89 -8.89
N PHE A 52 -11.78 8.34 -9.47
CA PHE A 52 -13.10 7.89 -9.06
C PHE A 52 -13.35 6.41 -9.38
N GLY A 53 -14.40 5.86 -8.78
CA GLY A 53 -14.86 4.51 -9.03
C GLY A 53 -15.48 4.31 -10.42
N ALA A 54 -15.94 3.10 -10.67
CA ALA A 54 -16.66 2.71 -11.88
C ALA A 54 -17.85 1.80 -11.51
N SER A 55 -18.82 1.66 -12.42
CA SER A 55 -19.95 0.75 -12.24
C SER A 55 -19.56 -0.66 -12.66
N GLY A 56 -19.66 -1.62 -11.74
CA GLY A 56 -19.33 -3.03 -11.98
C GLY A 56 -19.40 -3.84 -10.69
N SER A 57 -19.33 -5.16 -10.82
CA SER A 57 -19.20 -6.05 -9.66
C SER A 57 -17.78 -5.99 -9.09
N ILE A 58 -17.58 -6.44 -7.85
CA ILE A 58 -16.26 -6.40 -7.20
C ILE A 58 -15.21 -7.23 -7.95
N GLU A 59 -15.64 -8.34 -8.55
CA GLU A 59 -14.81 -9.24 -9.38
C GLU A 59 -14.31 -8.55 -10.66
N GLN A 60 -15.05 -7.56 -11.15
CA GLN A 60 -14.64 -6.73 -12.29
C GLN A 60 -13.79 -5.55 -11.85
N LEU A 61 -14.15 -4.89 -10.74
CA LEU A 61 -13.54 -3.63 -10.31
C LEU A 61 -12.14 -3.81 -9.73
N TYR A 62 -11.88 -4.85 -8.92
CA TYR A 62 -10.54 -5.05 -8.34
C TYR A 62 -9.45 -5.25 -9.42
N PRO A 63 -9.65 -6.12 -10.43
CA PRO A 63 -8.75 -6.22 -11.57
C PRO A 63 -8.66 -4.93 -12.38
N HIS A 64 -9.79 -4.24 -12.61
CA HIS A 64 -9.82 -2.97 -13.34
C HIS A 64 -8.94 -1.89 -12.69
N PHE A 65 -8.95 -1.80 -11.36
CA PHE A 65 -8.11 -0.87 -10.60
C PHE A 65 -6.72 -1.43 -10.24
N GLY A 66 -6.38 -2.66 -10.68
CA GLY A 66 -5.08 -3.28 -10.40
C GLY A 66 -4.88 -3.64 -8.92
N ILE A 67 -5.95 -3.74 -8.14
CA ILE A 67 -5.90 -4.16 -6.73
C ILE A 67 -5.97 -5.69 -6.70
N THR A 68 -4.89 -6.35 -7.12
CA THR A 68 -4.80 -7.82 -7.11
C THR A 68 -3.48 -8.29 -6.51
N ALA A 69 -3.43 -9.55 -6.09
CA ALA A 69 -2.23 -10.15 -5.54
C ALA A 69 -1.09 -10.18 -6.58
N GLU A 70 -1.42 -10.50 -7.82
CA GLU A 70 -0.49 -10.59 -8.94
C GLU A 70 0.09 -9.21 -9.28
N ALA A 71 -0.75 -8.17 -9.32
CA ALA A 71 -0.30 -6.80 -9.57
C ALA A 71 0.65 -6.31 -8.46
N ALA A 72 0.31 -6.58 -7.18
CA ALA A 72 1.15 -6.21 -6.05
C ALA A 72 2.51 -6.94 -6.07
N ALA A 73 2.50 -8.27 -6.29
CA ALA A 73 3.73 -9.06 -6.38
C ALA A 73 4.62 -8.59 -7.53
N LYS A 74 4.05 -8.41 -8.73
CA LYS A 74 4.79 -7.94 -9.91
C LYS A 74 5.41 -6.56 -9.70
N ALA A 75 4.71 -5.64 -9.03
CA ALA A 75 5.24 -4.32 -8.71
C ALA A 75 6.45 -4.40 -7.78
N VAL A 76 6.39 -5.27 -6.77
CA VAL A 76 7.52 -5.53 -5.85
C VAL A 76 8.70 -6.14 -6.57
N GLU A 77 8.48 -7.20 -7.37
CA GLU A 77 9.55 -7.86 -8.13
C GLU A 77 10.24 -6.89 -9.08
N THR A 78 9.48 -6.07 -9.80
CA THR A 78 10.03 -5.05 -10.71
C THR A 78 10.95 -4.08 -9.97
N ARG A 79 10.55 -3.62 -8.78
CA ARG A 79 11.35 -2.69 -7.96
C ARG A 79 12.53 -3.35 -7.24
N LEU A 80 12.45 -4.64 -6.96
CA LEU A 80 13.56 -5.40 -6.35
C LEU A 80 14.66 -5.72 -7.35
N HIS A 81 14.31 -5.89 -8.63
CA HIS A 81 15.23 -6.34 -9.68
C HIS A 81 15.63 -5.27 -10.70
N GLY A 82 14.97 -4.11 -10.70
CA GLY A 82 15.37 -2.93 -11.47
C GLY A 82 16.24 -1.99 -10.64
#